data_AF-A0A6J4T7H4-F1
#
_entry.id   AF-A0A6J4T7H4-F1
#
_cell.length_a   1.000
_cell.length_b   1.000
_cell.length_c   1.000
_cell.angle_alpha   90.00
_cell.angle_beta   90.00
_cell.angle_gamma   90.00
#
_symmetry.space_group_name_H-M   'P 1'
#
loop_
_entity.id
_entity.type
_entity.pdbx_description
1 polymer ?
#
loop_
_entity_poly.entity_id
_entity_poly.type
_entity_poly.pdbx_seq_one_letter_code
_entity_poly.pdbx_strand_id
1 'polypeptide(L)' 'MGRPRRRRAERTDDWEQLELLCAWEEQKEYERIRPQVLFGEPVPERAAETGVSERTLYRRIARFEENGMESLFG' A
#
# COMPACT_ATOMS: atom_id res chain seq x y z
N MET A 1 24.40 -9.80 8.79
CA MET A 1 24.13 -8.46 8.25
C MET A 1 22.67 -8.12 8.51
N GLY A 2 22.36 -7.48 9.63
CA GLY A 2 20.98 -7.07 9.94
C GLY A 2 20.58 -5.91 9.05
N ARG A 3 19.49 -6.06 8.28
CA ARG A 3 18.94 -4.94 7.48
C ARG A 3 18.68 -3.77 8.43
N PRO A 4 19.13 -2.54 8.12
CA PRO A 4 18.80 -1.38 8.94
C PRO A 4 17.27 -1.30 9.01
N ARG A 5 16.72 -1.39 10.23
CA ARG A 5 15.30 -1.13 10.48
C ARG A 5 15.08 0.33 10.10
N ARG A 6 14.56 0.56 8.89
CA ARG A 6 14.10 1.88 8.46
C ARG A 6 13.19 2.38 9.58
N ARG A 7 13.51 3.53 10.17
CA ARG A 7 12.61 4.15 11.15
C ARG A 7 11.28 4.35 10.44
N ARG A 8 10.23 3.70 10.95
CA ARG A 8 8.87 3.84 10.42
C ARG A 8 8.51 5.32 10.57
N ALA A 9 8.40 6.03 9.46
CA ALA A 9 7.85 7.37 9.47
C ALA A 9 6.36 7.23 9.84
N GLU A 10 5.87 8.05 10.76
CA GLU A 10 4.44 8.08 11.06
C GLU A 10 3.69 8.63 9.86
N ARG A 11 2.62 7.93 9.48
CA ARG A 11 1.75 8.32 8.38
C ARG A 11 0.95 9.55 8.79
N THR A 12 0.98 10.59 7.95
CA THR A 12 0.17 11.81 8.12
C THR A 12 -1.10 11.80 7.27
N ASP A 13 -1.23 10.80 6.41
CA ASP A 13 -2.27 10.72 5.39
C ASP A 13 -3.51 9.94 5.87
N ASP A 14 -4.68 10.54 5.68
CA ASP A 14 -5.99 9.90 5.86
C ASP A 14 -6.39 9.22 4.55
N TRP A 15 -6.74 7.92 4.59
CA TRP A 15 -7.09 7.16 3.39
C TRP A 15 -8.27 7.80 2.64
N GLU A 16 -9.31 8.23 3.36
CA GLU A 16 -10.51 8.80 2.73
C GLU A 16 -10.15 10.09 1.97
N GLN A 17 -9.25 10.90 2.51
CA GLN A 17 -8.80 12.13 1.87
C GLN A 17 -7.86 11.85 0.68
N LEU A 18 -6.93 10.90 0.83
CA LEU A 18 -6.04 10.47 -0.26
C LEU A 18 -6.81 9.89 -1.44
N GLU A 19 -7.83 9.07 -1.17
CA GLU A 19 -8.66 8.44 -2.18
C GLU A 19 -9.35 9.48 -3.07
N LEU A 20 -9.80 10.60 -2.49
CA LEU A 20 -10.40 11.72 -3.23
C LEU A 20 -9.40 12.47 -4.13
N LEU A 21 -8.10 12.39 -3.85
CA LEU A 21 -7.04 13.04 -4.63
C LEU A 21 -6.48 12.15 -5.75
N CYS A 22 -6.86 10.88 -5.79
CA CYS A 22 -6.40 9.96 -6.82
C CYS A 22 -7.10 10.24 -8.15
N ALA A 23 -6.32 10.56 -9.19
CA ALA A 23 -6.86 10.91 -10.50
C ALA A 23 -7.12 9.68 -11.39
N TRP A 24 -6.47 8.55 -11.11
CA TRP A 24 -6.64 7.29 -11.85
C TRP A 24 -6.59 6.08 -10.90
N GLU A 25 -7.15 4.95 -11.35
CA GLU A 25 -7.32 3.76 -10.50
C GLU A 25 -5.98 3.16 -10.07
N GLU A 26 -4.96 3.21 -10.94
CA GLU A 26 -3.64 2.68 -10.63
C GLU A 26 -2.92 3.51 -9.55
N GLN A 27 -3.19 4.83 -9.48
CA GLN A 27 -2.72 5.66 -8.37
C GLN A 27 -3.39 5.25 -7.07
N LYS A 28 -4.70 5.02 -7.11
CA LYS A 28 -5.47 4.57 -5.95
C LYS A 28 -4.98 3.21 -5.46
N GLU A 29 -4.70 2.27 -6.36
CA GLU A 29 -4.10 0.98 -6.00
C GLU A 29 -2.68 1.13 -5.45
N TYR A 30 -1.87 2.03 -6.02
CA TYR A 30 -0.56 2.34 -5.47
C TYR A 30 -0.67 2.90 -4.05
N GLU A 31 -1.41 3.99 -3.82
CA GLU A 31 -1.56 4.60 -2.50
C GLU A 31 -2.17 3.62 -1.49
N ARG A 32 -3.01 2.67 -1.94
CA ARG A 32 -3.55 1.62 -1.08
C ARG A 32 -2.46 0.72 -0.51
N ILE A 33 -1.50 0.29 -1.32
CA ILE A 33 -0.41 -0.62 -0.91
C ILE A 33 0.87 0.10 -0.47
N ARG A 34 1.01 1.38 -0.80
CA ARG A 34 2.21 2.20 -0.57
C ARG A 34 2.71 2.14 0.87
N PRO A 35 1.85 2.17 1.92
CA PRO A 35 2.35 2.05 3.29
C PRO A 35 3.05 0.72 3.57
N GLN A 36 2.57 -0.38 2.99
CA GLN A 36 3.17 -1.69 3.14
C GLN A 36 4.50 -1.75 2.39
N VAL A 37 4.52 -1.33 1.12
CA VAL A 37 5.72 -1.49 0.28
C VAL A 37 6.83 -0.50 0.67
N LEU A 38 6.50 0.74 1.03
CA LEU A 38 7.50 1.76 1.35
C LEU A 38 7.88 1.81 2.83
N PHE A 39 6.90 1.60 3.73
CA PHE A 39 7.09 1.80 5.17
C PHE A 39 6.99 0.51 6.00
N GLY A 40 6.59 -0.62 5.41
CA GLY A 40 6.48 -1.89 6.10
C GLY A 40 5.32 -1.93 7.10
N GLU A 41 4.25 -1.18 6.83
CA GLU A 41 3.07 -1.14 7.69
C GLU A 41 2.30 -2.48 7.68
N PRO A 42 1.60 -2.83 8.77
CA PRO A 42 0.83 -4.06 8.83
C PRO A 42 -0.39 -4.00 7.90
N VAL A 43 -0.65 -5.12 7.21
CA VAL A 43 -1.80 -5.27 6.31
C VAL A 43 -3.17 -5.17 7.02
N PRO A 44 -3.37 -5.74 8.24
CA PRO A 44 -4.66 -5.66 8.92
C PRO A 44 -5.17 -4.23 9.16
N GLU A 45 -4.30 -3.32 9.61
CA GLU A 45 -4.66 -1.91 9.83
C GLU A 45 -5.15 -1.26 8.53
N ARG A 46 -4.41 -1.49 7.44
CA ARG A 46 -4.77 -0.94 6.13
C ARG A 46 -6.01 -1.56 5.51
N ALA A 47 -6.25 -2.84 5.76
CA ALA A 47 -7.48 -3.52 5.34
C ALA A 47 -8.71 -2.87 5.96
N ALA A 48 -8.64 -2.56 7.26
CA ALA A 48 -9.71 -1.86 7.97
C ALA A 48 -9.94 -0.45 7.42
N GLU A 49 -8.88 0.31 7.17
CA GLU A 49 -8.97 1.68 6.63
C GLU A 49 -9.53 1.75 5.20
N THR A 50 -9.12 0.82 4.34
CA THR A 50 -9.45 0.88 2.90
C THR A 50 -10.66 0.04 2.51
N GLY A 51 -11.24 -0.72 3.46
CA GLY A 51 -12.34 -1.65 3.22
C GLY A 51 -11.97 -2.86 2.34
N VAL A 52 -10.69 -3.02 1.97
CA VAL A 52 -10.22 -4.13 1.14
C VAL A 52 -9.80 -5.30 2.02
N SER A 53 -10.17 -6.52 1.63
CA SER A 53 -9.76 -7.71 2.39
C SER A 53 -8.23 -7.84 2.48
N GLU A 54 -7.73 -8.29 3.63
CA GLU A 54 -6.30 -8.54 3.84
C GLU A 54 -5.71 -9.45 2.76
N ARG A 55 -6.44 -10.51 2.39
CA ARG A 55 -6.03 -11.45 1.33
C ARG A 55 -5.79 -10.75 -0.01
N THR A 56 -6.65 -9.80 -0.37
CA THR A 56 -6.49 -9.00 -1.59
C THR A 56 -5.26 -8.12 -1.50
N LEU A 57 -5.04 -7.46 -0.35
CA LEU A 57 -3.85 -6.64 -0.13
C LEU A 57 -2.56 -7.45 -0.23
N TYR A 58 -2.47 -8.60 0.46
CA TYR A 58 -1.31 -9.50 0.35
C TYR A 58 -1.02 -9.90 -1.10
N ARG A 59 -2.05 -10.27 -1.86
CA ARG A 59 -1.89 -10.64 -3.28
C ARG A 59 -1.37 -9.47 -4.13
N ARG A 60 -1.87 -8.25 -3.90
CA ARG A 60 -1.43 -7.05 -4.62
C ARG A 60 0.01 -6.67 -4.27
N ILE A 61 0.34 -6.69 -2.99
CA ILE A 61 1.71 -6.43 -2.51
C ILE A 61 2.68 -7.42 -3.13
N ALA A 62 2.37 -8.72 -3.11
CA ALA A 62 3.22 -9.74 -3.72
C ALA A 62 3.44 -9.50 -5.24
N ARG A 63 2.37 -9.15 -5.97
CA ARG A 63 2.49 -8.82 -7.40
C ARG A 63 3.32 -7.57 -7.65
N PHE A 64 3.21 -6.57 -6.78
CA PHE A 64 4.00 -5.34 -6.86
C PHE A 64 5.47 -5.57 -6.50
N GLU A 65 5.76 -6.44 -5.54
CA GLU A 65 7.13 -6.84 -5.21
C GLU A 65 7.81 -7.58 -6.38
N GLU A 66 7.04 -8.38 -7.13
CA GLU A 66 7.54 -9.13 -8.30
C GLU A 66 7.66 -8.26 -9.56
N ASN A 67 6.64 -7.44 -9.87
CA ASN A 67 6.50 -6.77 -11.18
C ASN A 67 6.53 -5.23 -11.09
N GLY A 68 6.67 -4.67 -9.89
CA GLY A 68 6.69 -3.21 -9.68
C GLY A 68 5.39 -2.53 -10.11
N MET A 69 5.53 -1.31 -10.66
CA MET A 69 4.39 -0.49 -11.09
C MET A 69 3.53 -1.17 -12.15
N GLU A 70 4.09 -2.07 -12.97
CA GLU A 70 3.35 -2.80 -14.01
C GLU A 70 2.20 -3.62 -13.41
N SER A 71 2.36 -4.15 -12.20
CA SER A 71 1.31 -4.92 -11.50
C SER A 71 0.04 -4.14 -11.16
N LEU A 72 0.09 -2.81 -11.23
CA LEU A 72 -1.04 -1.92 -10.95
C LEU A 72 -1.91 -1.70 -12.19
N PHE A 73 -1.34 -1.95 -13.36
CA PHE A 73 -2.05 -1.97 -14.63
C PHE A 73 -2.53 -3.41 -14.86
N GLY A 74 -3.75 -3.56 -15.36
CA GLY A 74 -4.47 -4.84 -15.45
C GLY A 74 -3.69 -5.97 -16.11
#